data_AF-A0A5N7ZL70-F1
#
_entry.id   AF-A0A5N7ZL70-F1
#
_cell.length_a   1.000
_cell.length_b   1.000
_cell.length_c   1.000
_cell.angle_alpha   90.00
_cell.angle_beta   90.00
_cell.angle_gamma   90.00
#
_symmetry.space_group_name_H-M   'P 1'
#
loop_
_entity.id
_entity.type
_entity.pdbx_description
1 polymer ?
#
loop_
_entity_poly.entity_id
_entity_poly.type
_entity_poly.pdbx_seq_one_letter_code
_entity_poly.pdbx_strand_id
1 'polypeptide(L)'
;VAIDKLPFAPPDDPVIEARLRACRAQGGNPFSEYQLPEAAISLKQGAGRLIRTESDWGVLMVGDGRLVEKPYGKRLWRGLPPFARTRELEEVLAFYRRKQEPRG
;
A
#
# COMPACT_ATOMS: atom_id res chain seq x y z
N VAL A 1 4.22 -7.89 -7.96
CA VAL A 1 4.44 -7.80 -6.49
C VAL A 1 3.13 -8.12 -5.81
N ALA A 2 3.14 -8.95 -4.77
CA ALA A 2 1.95 -9.26 -3.98
C ALA A 2 2.13 -8.78 -2.54
N ILE A 3 1.09 -8.17 -1.98
CA ILE A 3 0.99 -7.74 -0.59
C ILE A 3 -0.23 -8.46 -0.02
N ASP A 4 0.00 -9.41 0.87
CA ASP A 4 -1.05 -10.22 1.48
C ASP A 4 -1.88 -9.39 2.48
N LYS A 5 -1.21 -8.55 3.26
CA LYS A 5 -1.80 -7.72 4.33
C LYS A 5 -1.22 -6.32 4.32
N LEU A 6 -2.05 -5.34 4.70
CA LEU A 6 -1.58 -3.98 4.88
C LEU A 6 -0.46 -3.93 5.94
N PRO A 7 0.66 -3.24 5.67
CA PRO A 7 1.88 -3.29 6.49
C PRO A 7 1.76 -2.38 7.72
N PHE A 8 0.80 -2.68 8.60
CA PHE A 8 0.73 -2.02 9.91
C PHE A 8 1.77 -2.61 10.84
N ALA A 9 2.43 -1.74 11.61
CA ALA A 9 3.41 -2.15 12.60
C ALA A 9 2.77 -3.08 13.65
N PRO A 10 3.51 -4.09 14.15
CA PRO A 10 3.06 -4.91 15.26
C PRO A 10 2.79 -4.04 16.49
N PRO A 11 1.71 -4.30 17.24
CA PRO A 11 1.37 -3.52 18.42
C PRO A 11 2.33 -3.74 19.59
N ASP A 12 3.07 -4.86 19.59
CA ASP A 12 4.00 -5.31 20.63
C ASP A 12 5.45 -4.83 20.42
N ASP A 13 5.71 -4.00 19.40
CA ASP A 13 7.00 -3.34 19.27
C ASP A 13 7.16 -2.25 20.36
N PRO A 14 8.15 -2.36 21.26
CA PRO A 14 8.29 -1.48 22.42
C PRO A 14 8.56 -0.01 22.04
N VAL A 15 9.21 0.23 20.89
CA VAL A 15 9.47 1.58 20.38
C VAL A 15 8.17 2.18 19.85
N ILE A 16 7.39 1.39 19.10
CA ILE A 16 6.08 1.80 18.63
C ILE A 16 5.17 2.08 19.82
N GLU A 17 5.08 1.18 20.80
CA GLU A 17 4.27 1.41 22.00
C GLU A 17 4.62 2.71 22.74
N ALA A 18 5.91 3.03 22.87
CA ALA A 18 6.35 4.27 23.48
C ALA A 18 5.85 5.51 22.68
N ARG A 19 5.96 5.48 21.35
CA ARG A 19 5.45 6.54 20.47
C ARG A 19 3.93 6.66 20.54
N LEU A 20 3.20 5.54 20.53
CA LEU A 20 1.74 5.55 20.63
C LEU A 20 1.28 6.10 21.99
N ARG A 21 1.96 5.74 23.09
CA ARG A 21 1.68 6.29 24.43
C ARG A 21 1.91 7.79 24.49
N ALA A 22 3.03 8.27 23.94
CA ALA A 22 3.32 9.71 23.88
C ALA A 22 2.27 10.50 23.08
N CYS A 23 1.84 9.98 21.94
CA CYS A 23 0.76 10.58 21.13
C CYS A 23 -0.56 10.67 21.92
N ARG A 24 -0.95 9.60 22.62
CA ARG A 24 -2.15 9.61 23.49
C ARG A 24 -2.05 10.62 24.61
N ALA A 25 -0.89 10.73 25.27
CA ALA A 25 -0.66 11.68 26.35
C ALA A 25 -0.80 13.14 25.90
N GLN A 26 -0.59 13.42 24.61
CA GLN A 26 -0.79 14.74 23.99
C GLN A 26 -2.22 14.95 23.46
N GLY A 27 -3.14 14.00 23.68
CA GLY A 27 -4.52 14.05 23.19
C GLY A 27 -4.70 13.67 21.72
N GLY A 28 -3.66 13.14 21.08
CA GLY A 28 -3.69 12.73 19.67
C GLY A 28 -4.30 11.34 19.45
N ASN A 29 -4.52 11.01 18.17
CA ASN A 29 -4.96 9.69 17.73
C ASN A 29 -3.79 8.92 17.09
N PRO A 30 -3.20 7.93 17.80
CA PRO A 30 -2.00 7.24 17.33
C PRO A 30 -2.21 6.44 16.04
N PHE A 31 -3.44 5.97 15.79
CA PHE A 31 -3.73 5.25 14.55
C PHE A 31 -3.61 6.19 13.35
N SER A 32 -4.25 7.36 13.39
CA SER A 32 -4.24 8.30 12.27
C SER A 32 -2.94 9.10 12.14
N GLU A 33 -2.23 9.33 13.25
CA GLU A 33 -1.05 10.18 13.30
C GLU A 33 0.26 9.40 13.18
N TYR A 34 0.30 8.12 13.57
CA TYR A 34 1.51 7.30 13.49
C TYR A 34 1.30 6.05 12.62
N GLN A 35 0.39 5.16 13.01
CA GLN A 35 0.31 3.84 12.37
C GLN A 35 -0.08 3.93 10.89
N LEU A 36 -1.01 4.82 10.54
CA LEU A 36 -1.47 5.01 9.18
C LEU A 36 -0.41 5.65 8.26
N PRO A 37 0.29 6.72 8.67
CA PRO A 37 1.47 7.21 7.95
C PRO A 37 2.58 6.16 7.75
N GLU A 38 2.94 5.42 8.79
CA GLU A 38 3.97 4.36 8.71
C GLU A 38 3.59 3.26 7.72
N ALA A 39 2.32 2.81 7.77
CA ALA A 39 1.81 1.84 6.82
C ALA A 39 1.80 2.40 5.39
N ALA A 40 1.52 3.70 5.19
CA ALA A 40 1.56 4.34 3.87
C ALA A 40 2.99 4.36 3.30
N ILE A 41 3.99 4.68 4.13
CA ILE A 41 5.40 4.67 3.73
C ILE A 41 5.82 3.25 3.34
N SER A 42 5.52 2.27 4.19
CA SER A 42 5.86 0.86 3.92
C SER A 42 5.18 0.34 2.65
N LEU A 43 3.91 0.69 2.45
CA LEU A 43 3.16 0.34 1.25
C LEU A 43 3.76 0.96 -0.01
N LYS A 44 4.14 2.24 0.04
CA LYS A 44 4.83 2.95 -1.05
C LYS A 44 6.17 2.29 -1.39
N GLN A 45 6.96 1.90 -0.39
CA GLN A 45 8.22 1.19 -0.60
C GLN A 45 8.01 -0.19 -1.23
N GLY A 46 6.99 -0.93 -0.78
CA GLY A 46 6.59 -2.20 -1.40
C GLY A 46 6.21 -2.02 -2.87
N ALA A 47 5.44 -0.98 -3.20
CA ALA A 47 5.10 -0.63 -4.57
C ALA A 47 6.31 -0.19 -5.40
N GLY A 48 7.27 0.53 -4.81
CA GLY A 48 8.51 0.93 -5.48
C GLY A 48 9.39 -0.25 -5.92
N ARG A 49 9.22 -1.44 -5.33
CA ARG A 49 9.90 -2.66 -5.81
C ARG A 49 9.38 -3.14 -7.17
N LEU A 50 8.15 -2.76 -7.54
CA LEU A 50 7.50 -3.13 -8.80
C LEU A 50 7.98 -2.27 -9.99
N ILE A 51 8.13 -0.97 -9.79
CA ILE A 51 8.53 -0.02 -10.84
C ILE A 51 9.84 0.64 -10.41
N ARG A 52 10.96 0.16 -10.97
CA ARG A 52 12.30 0.67 -10.69
C ARG A 52 12.81 1.58 -11.81
N THR A 53 12.32 1.39 -13.03
CA THR A 53 12.63 2.19 -14.21
C THR A 53 11.37 2.68 -14.91
N GLU A 54 11.47 3.69 -15.78
CA GLU A 54 10.33 4.22 -16.55
C GLU A 54 9.72 3.20 -17.53
N SER A 55 10.51 2.20 -17.95
CA SER A 55 10.04 1.10 -18.80
C SER A 55 9.39 -0.02 -18.01
N ASP A 56 9.55 -0.06 -16.69
CA ASP A 56 9.01 -1.14 -15.88
C ASP A 56 7.48 -1.06 -15.85
N TRP A 57 6.86 -2.20 -16.00
CA TRP A 57 5.43 -2.36 -15.90
C TRP A 57 5.15 -3.63 -15.10
N GLY A 58 3.98 -3.67 -14.48
CA GLY A 58 3.55 -4.87 -13.78
C GLY A 58 2.32 -4.61 -12.92
N VAL A 59 2.05 -5.58 -12.06
CA VAL A 59 0.84 -5.59 -11.24
C VAL A 59 1.22 -5.65 -9.77
N LEU A 60 0.64 -4.72 -9.01
CA LEU A 60 0.62 -4.74 -7.55
C LEU A 60 -0.69 -5.36 -7.09
N MET A 61 -0.63 -6.59 -6.58
CA MET A 61 -1.78 -7.28 -6.00
C MET A 61 -1.82 -7.02 -4.50
N VAL A 62 -2.95 -6.50 -4.00
CA VAL A 62 -3.19 -6.34 -2.57
C VAL A 62 -4.34 -7.26 -2.17
N GLY A 63 -4.04 -8.27 -1.34
CA GLY A 63 -5.01 -9.25 -0.85
C GLY A 63 -5.86 -8.76 0.33
N ASP A 64 -5.57 -7.57 0.86
CA ASP A 64 -6.23 -7.01 2.02
C ASP A 64 -7.42 -6.11 1.63
N GLY A 65 -8.65 -6.63 1.81
CA GLY A 65 -9.89 -5.91 1.51
C GLY A 65 -10.03 -4.57 2.25
N ARG A 66 -9.34 -4.39 3.39
CA ARG A 66 -9.39 -3.15 4.16
C ARG A 66 -8.90 -1.93 3.39
N LEU A 67 -8.06 -2.13 2.36
CA LEU A 67 -7.61 -1.04 1.48
C LEU A 67 -8.80 -0.37 0.76
N VAL A 68 -9.84 -1.12 0.45
CA VAL A 68 -11.04 -0.63 -0.26
C VAL A 68 -12.19 -0.37 0.70
N GLU A 69 -12.37 -1.24 1.70
CA GLU A 69 -13.52 -1.21 2.61
C GLU A 69 -13.42 -0.14 3.71
N LYS A 70 -12.21 0.16 4.18
CA LYS A 70 -12.04 1.09 5.30
C LYS A 70 -11.81 2.52 4.82
N PRO A 71 -12.35 3.54 5.53
CA PRO A 71 -12.17 4.95 5.16
C PRO A 71 -10.70 5.37 5.03
N TYR A 72 -9.83 4.84 5.89
CA TYR A 72 -8.40 5.13 5.86
C TYR A 72 -7.69 4.56 4.62
N GLY A 73 -8.29 3.56 3.94
CA GLY A 73 -7.73 2.95 2.74
C GLY A 73 -7.47 3.98 1.62
N LYS A 74 -8.34 5.00 1.51
CA LYS A 74 -8.14 6.14 0.60
C LYS A 74 -6.83 6.89 0.89
N ARG A 75 -6.43 7.02 2.16
CA ARG A 75 -5.19 7.71 2.55
C ARG A 75 -3.96 6.86 2.23
N LEU A 76 -4.02 5.55 2.45
CA LEU A 76 -2.97 4.62 2.01
C LEU A 76 -2.81 4.66 0.48
N TRP A 77 -3.93 4.64 -0.25
CA TRP A 77 -3.93 4.68 -1.71
C TRP A 77 -3.26 5.94 -2.27
N ARG A 78 -3.51 7.12 -1.69
CA ARG A 78 -2.85 8.37 -2.13
C ARG A 78 -1.32 8.34 -1.98
N GLY A 79 -0.78 7.45 -1.16
CA GLY A 79 0.67 7.26 -1.02
C GLY A 79 1.29 6.44 -2.15
N LEU A 80 0.48 5.75 -2.95
CA LEU A 80 0.94 4.92 -4.07
C LEU A 80 1.11 5.76 -5.35
N PRO A 81 1.94 5.29 -6.30
CA PRO A 81 1.94 5.80 -7.67
C PRO A 81 0.53 5.73 -8.30
N PRO A 82 0.26 6.53 -9.36
CA PRO A 82 -1.05 6.61 -9.99
C PRO A 82 -1.40 5.35 -10.81
N PHE A 83 -1.62 4.24 -10.13
CA PHE A 83 -1.98 2.97 -10.75
C PHE A 83 -3.44 2.97 -11.25
N ALA A 84 -3.66 2.32 -12.38
CA ALA A 84 -5.00 1.84 -12.73
C ALA A 84 -5.46 0.81 -11.69
N ARG A 85 -6.77 0.76 -11.43
CA ARG A 85 -7.36 -0.10 -10.39
C ARG A 85 -8.38 -1.02 -11.02
N THR A 86 -8.37 -2.27 -10.59
CA THR A 86 -9.36 -3.26 -10.99
C THR A 86 -9.54 -4.33 -9.92
N ARG A 87 -10.73 -4.92 -9.88
CA ARG A 87 -11.00 -6.16 -9.15
C ARG A 87 -11.22 -7.33 -10.11
N GLU A 88 -11.20 -7.06 -11.41
CA GLU A 88 -11.48 -8.03 -12.45
C GLU A 88 -10.19 -8.68 -12.93
N LEU A 89 -10.11 -10.00 -12.81
CA LEU A 89 -8.94 -10.77 -13.25
C LEU A 89 -8.67 -10.58 -14.75
N GLU A 90 -9.73 -10.49 -15.56
CA GLU A 90 -9.62 -10.32 -17.00
C GLU A 90 -8.91 -9.03 -17.41
N GLU A 91 -9.12 -7.93 -16.68
CA GLU A 91 -8.43 -6.67 -16.95
C GLU A 91 -6.92 -6.79 -16.69
N VAL A 92 -6.54 -7.54 -15.65
CA VAL A 92 -5.15 -7.85 -15.33
C VAL A 92 -4.51 -8.71 -16.42
N LEU A 93 -5.18 -9.78 -16.85
CA LEU A 93 -4.70 -10.65 -17.92
C LEU A 93 -4.58 -9.90 -19.25
N ALA A 94 -5.55 -9.04 -19.57
CA ALA A 94 -5.50 -8.17 -20.74
C ALA A 94 -4.33 -7.18 -20.68
N PHE A 95 -4.03 -6.61 -19.51
CA PHE A 95 -2.85 -5.76 -19.32
C PHE A 95 -1.54 -6.50 -19.60
N TYR A 96 -1.38 -7.72 -19.10
CA TYR A 96 -0.20 -8.54 -19.37
C TYR A 96 -0.04 -8.85 -20.85
N ARG A 97 -1.11 -9.27 -21.54
CA ARG A 97 -1.10 -9.54 -22.99
C ARG A 97 -0.60 -8.32 -23.77
N ARG A 98 -1.18 -7.14 -23.55
CA ARG A 98 -0.79 -5.88 -24.22
C ARG A 98 0.66 -5.47 -23.98
N LYS A 99 1.24 -5.85 -22.85
CA LYS A 99 2.62 -5.47 -22.48
C LYS A 99 3.67 -6.49 -22.95
N GLN A 100 3.27 -7.74 -23.20
CA GLN A 100 4.12 -8.79 -23.75
C GLN A 100 4.22 -8.78 -25.27
N GLU A 101 3.24 -8.19 -25.96
CA GLU A 101 3.33 -7.96 -27.40
C GLU A 101 4.56 -7.10 -27.70
N PRO A 102 5.48 -7.56 -28.59
CA PRO A 102 6.63 -6.77 -28.96
C PRO A 102 6.13 -5.45 -29.55
N ARG A 103 6.66 -4.33 -29.04
CA ARG A 103 6.57 -3.07 -29.76
C ARG A 103 7.38 -3.28 -31.04
N GLY A 104 6.69 -3.54 -32.14
CA GLY A 104 7.28 -3.63 -33.48
C GLY A 104 8.05 -2.37 -33.84
#